data_AF-A0A842Y180-F1
#
_entry.id   AF-A0A842Y180-F1
#
_cell.length_a   1.000
_cell.length_b   1.000
_cell.length_c   1.000
_cell.angle_alpha   90.00
_cell.angle_beta   90.00
_cell.angle_gamma   90.00
#
_symmetry.space_group_name_H-M   'P 1'
#
loop_
_entity.id
_entity.type
_entity.pdbx_description
1 polymer ?
#
loop_
_entity_poly.entity_id
_entity_poly.type
_entity_poly.pdbx_seq_one_letter_code
_entity_poly.pdbx_strand_id
1 'polypeptide(L)'
;MSNMKILDTSAHTKEESVKILSGELEKCPVIILTGPQGGGKTTIAIKMLDGNVGAMFEGRARSAQPVILVRKDFVDKMNLEIFEKRKLPIFEGDEPVCVDVSYFDQLKYLIETVFDVMELGEPELVKQITGLTRKLGVVPEEIELIASDEELVKRRLSRHLDAKERLSTLLDREKEFGIESNLWGIQGAKITDIINREGVADYEEDQISRSVRDFDRIIPTKDMDIADCLIQMLEISNNENKESGFLVLHTDDGEEKIVSDLVVGKNTNSLIGVTLLEVYVGFRQDRALYRAYKHAKEGKLEVIHSYTPNLQEMAYLANPFTPPAEEDFPIMSTADIAAAERFDVIVSVIEADGNVESSSNHRKKELEEIISGIVVLDDEDGQ
;
A
#
# COMPACT_ATOMS: atom_id res chain seq x y z
N MET A 1 26.18 -16.69 -14.26
CA MET A 1 25.51 -16.75 -12.94
C MET A 1 26.34 -15.90 -12.01
N SER A 2 25.90 -14.69 -11.68
CA SER A 2 26.53 -13.89 -10.62
C SER A 2 26.24 -14.58 -9.29
N ASN A 3 27.25 -14.72 -8.43
CA ASN A 3 27.03 -15.14 -7.05
C ASN A 3 26.27 -14.01 -6.35
N MET A 4 25.06 -14.30 -5.86
CA MET A 4 24.30 -13.35 -5.03
C MET A 4 25.11 -13.06 -3.76
N LYS A 5 25.42 -11.79 -3.50
CA LYS A 5 26.08 -11.38 -2.26
C LYS A 5 25.03 -11.18 -1.18
N ILE A 6 25.34 -11.60 0.04
CA ILE A 6 24.43 -11.47 1.20
C ILE A 6 25.07 -10.52 2.21
N LEU A 7 24.28 -9.59 2.74
CA LEU A 7 24.67 -8.69 3.82
C LEU A 7 23.68 -8.83 4.98
N ASP A 8 24.18 -9.26 6.15
CA ASP A 8 23.38 -9.40 7.37
C ASP A 8 23.37 -8.11 8.19
N THR A 9 22.23 -7.42 8.16
CA THR A 9 22.00 -6.14 8.87
C THR A 9 21.68 -6.30 10.35
N SER A 10 21.69 -7.53 10.87
CA SER A 10 21.69 -7.82 12.31
C SER A 10 23.11 -8.02 12.86
N ALA A 11 24.06 -8.41 12.01
CA ALA A 11 25.47 -8.57 12.36
C ALA A 11 26.30 -7.28 12.17
N HIS A 12 25.79 -6.31 11.42
CA HIS A 12 26.45 -5.05 11.10
C HIS A 12 25.66 -3.84 11.59
N THR A 13 26.37 -2.80 12.02
CA THR A 13 25.76 -1.48 12.26
C THR A 13 25.28 -0.86 10.95
N LYS A 14 24.42 0.17 11.04
CA LYS A 14 23.95 0.91 9.85
C LYS A 14 25.12 1.54 9.11
N GLU A 15 26.08 2.12 9.83
CA GLU A 15 27.24 2.80 9.27
C GLU A 15 28.20 1.83 8.58
N GLU A 16 28.42 0.63 9.16
CA GLU A 16 29.20 -0.43 8.51
C GLU A 16 28.53 -0.94 7.24
N SER A 17 27.20 -1.14 7.29
CA SER A 17 26.42 -1.59 6.13
C SER A 17 26.51 -0.59 4.97
N VAL A 18 26.39 0.70 5.27
CA VAL A 18 26.57 1.79 4.29
C VAL A 18 27.96 1.73 3.68
N LYS A 19 29.01 1.61 4.50
CA LYS A 19 30.40 1.58 4.00
C LYS A 19 30.65 0.39 3.07
N ILE A 20 30.10 -0.78 3.39
CA ILE A 20 30.21 -1.97 2.54
C ILE A 20 29.53 -1.72 1.19
N LEU A 21 28.28 -1.27 1.19
CA LEU A 21 27.50 -1.08 -0.03
C LEU A 21 28.03 0.07 -0.89
N SER A 22 28.52 1.17 -0.29
CA SER A 22 29.18 2.25 -1.05
C SER A 22 30.43 1.75 -1.77
N GLY A 23 31.24 0.90 -1.12
CA GLY A 23 32.39 0.26 -1.75
C GLY A 23 32.02 -0.70 -2.89
N GLU A 24 30.82 -1.28 -2.86
CA GLU A 24 30.30 -2.05 -3.99
C GLU A 24 29.85 -1.13 -5.14
N LEU A 25 29.29 0.05 -4.85
CA LEU A 25 28.81 0.99 -5.89
C LEU A 25 29.98 1.62 -6.65
N GLU A 26 31.12 1.79 -5.99
CA GLU A 26 32.37 2.19 -6.63
C GLU A 26 32.85 1.16 -7.66
N LYS A 27 32.61 -0.14 -7.41
CA LYS A 27 33.03 -1.23 -8.31
C LYS A 27 32.00 -1.49 -9.41
N CYS A 28 30.72 -1.44 -9.07
CA CYS A 28 29.61 -1.70 -9.96
C CYS A 28 28.66 -0.49 -9.99
N PRO A 29 28.45 0.17 -11.14
CA PRO A 29 27.67 1.39 -11.21
C PRO A 29 26.16 1.17 -11.04
N VAL A 30 25.68 -0.07 -10.93
CA VAL A 30 24.29 -0.40 -10.64
C VAL A 30 24.24 -1.47 -9.55
N ILE A 31 23.63 -1.15 -8.42
CA ILE A 31 23.35 -2.10 -7.35
C ILE A 31 21.84 -2.27 -7.21
N ILE A 32 21.43 -3.52 -6.99
CA ILE A 32 20.05 -3.87 -6.66
C ILE A 32 20.06 -4.52 -5.28
N LEU A 33 19.43 -3.85 -4.31
CA LEU A 33 19.23 -4.36 -2.97
C LEU A 33 17.93 -5.16 -2.94
N THR A 34 18.02 -6.44 -2.62
CA THR A 34 16.89 -7.38 -2.53
C THR A 34 16.76 -7.93 -1.10
N GLY A 35 15.72 -8.72 -0.83
CA GLY A 35 15.54 -9.40 0.45
C GLY A 35 14.35 -8.90 1.27
N PRO A 36 14.15 -9.41 2.50
CA PRO A 36 12.91 -9.22 3.25
C PRO A 36 12.55 -7.77 3.59
N GLN A 37 11.25 -7.49 3.71
CA GLN A 37 10.77 -6.26 4.32
C GLN A 37 11.26 -6.15 5.77
N GLY A 38 12.01 -5.08 6.05
CA GLY A 38 12.64 -4.84 7.35
C GLY A 38 14.13 -5.11 7.40
N GLY A 39 14.70 -5.66 6.32
CA GLY A 39 16.15 -5.78 6.14
C GLY A 39 16.87 -4.43 5.98
N GLY A 40 16.17 -3.31 6.10
CA GLY A 40 16.78 -1.98 6.13
C GLY A 40 17.17 -1.39 4.77
N LYS A 41 16.77 -2.01 3.64
CA LYS A 41 17.10 -1.57 2.26
C LYS A 41 16.93 -0.07 2.04
N THR A 42 15.71 0.44 2.18
CA THR A 42 15.41 1.86 1.98
C THR A 42 16.20 2.75 2.93
N THR A 43 16.29 2.38 4.21
CA THR A 43 17.01 3.16 5.23
C THR A 43 18.52 3.24 4.94
N ILE A 44 19.13 2.11 4.58
CA ILE A 44 20.56 2.04 4.29
C ILE A 44 20.85 2.75 2.96
N ALA A 45 20.02 2.53 1.93
CA ALA A 45 20.16 3.21 0.64
C ALA A 45 20.06 4.74 0.77
N ILE A 46 19.10 5.26 1.55
CA ILE A 46 19.01 6.70 1.85
C ILE A 46 20.29 7.21 2.51
N LYS A 47 20.86 6.45 3.45
CA LYS A 47 22.14 6.82 4.09
C LYS A 47 23.35 6.75 3.15
N MET A 48 23.28 5.97 2.06
CA MET A 48 24.32 5.90 1.05
C MET A 48 24.30 7.07 0.06
N LEU A 49 23.22 7.86 0.02
CA LEU A 49 23.09 8.95 -0.94
C LEU A 49 24.15 10.02 -0.71
N ASP A 50 25.04 10.15 -1.70
CA ASP A 50 26.11 11.13 -1.76
C ASP A 50 26.28 11.64 -3.20
N GLY A 51 27.28 12.49 -3.44
CA GLY A 51 27.57 13.06 -4.76
C GLY A 51 27.93 12.05 -5.86
N ASN A 52 28.21 10.79 -5.51
CA ASN A 52 28.50 9.72 -6.46
C ASN A 52 27.22 8.96 -6.89
N VAL A 53 26.12 9.11 -6.17
CA VAL A 53 24.83 8.52 -6.55
C VAL A 53 24.12 9.45 -7.55
N GLY A 54 23.63 8.90 -8.65
CA GLY A 54 22.84 9.64 -9.64
C GLY A 54 21.35 9.35 -9.52
N ALA A 55 20.99 8.12 -9.15
CA ALA A 55 19.61 7.76 -8.94
C ALA A 55 19.40 6.70 -7.85
N MET A 56 18.26 6.79 -7.17
CA MET A 56 17.75 5.78 -6.24
C MET A 56 16.29 5.48 -6.54
N PHE A 57 15.96 4.25 -6.85
CA PHE A 57 14.59 3.86 -7.17
C PHE A 57 14.09 2.74 -6.26
N GLU A 58 12.79 2.75 -5.99
CA GLU A 58 12.11 1.67 -5.30
C GLU A 58 11.24 0.91 -6.31
N GLY A 59 11.50 -0.38 -6.47
CA GLY A 59 10.71 -1.23 -7.35
C GLY A 59 9.30 -1.47 -6.82
N ARG A 60 8.31 -1.58 -7.71
CA ARG A 60 6.92 -1.87 -7.35
C ARG A 60 6.66 -3.30 -6.90
N ALA A 61 7.73 -4.06 -6.63
CA ALA A 61 7.64 -5.38 -6.06
C ALA A 61 7.30 -5.32 -4.57
N ARG A 62 6.02 -5.06 -4.26
CA ARG A 62 5.43 -4.75 -2.93
C ARG A 62 5.88 -5.66 -1.79
N SER A 63 6.27 -6.86 -2.14
CA SER A 63 6.50 -7.96 -1.26
C SER A 63 7.88 -7.87 -0.58
N ALA A 64 8.85 -7.27 -1.25
CA ALA A 64 10.21 -7.11 -0.77
C ALA A 64 10.76 -5.70 -1.02
N GLN A 65 10.19 -4.94 -1.96
CA GLN A 65 10.53 -3.54 -2.29
C GLN A 65 12.03 -3.38 -2.56
N PRO A 66 12.51 -3.91 -3.70
CA PRO A 66 13.92 -3.83 -4.05
C PRO A 66 14.31 -2.37 -4.25
N VAL A 67 15.51 -2.02 -3.82
CA VAL A 67 16.04 -0.66 -3.97
C VAL A 67 17.16 -0.70 -4.99
N ILE A 68 17.05 0.11 -6.03
CA ILE A 68 18.01 0.20 -7.13
C ILE A 68 18.80 1.47 -6.95
N LEU A 69 20.12 1.36 -6.84
CA LEU A 69 21.05 2.48 -6.77
C LEU A 69 21.86 2.52 -8.06
N VAL A 70 21.92 3.69 -8.68
CA VAL A 70 22.67 3.94 -9.91
C VAL A 70 23.67 5.05 -9.68
N ARG A 71 24.93 4.79 -10.04
CA ARG A 71 26.02 5.75 -9.92
C ARG A 71 25.86 6.88 -10.95
N LYS A 72 26.28 8.09 -10.56
CA LYS A 72 26.02 9.34 -11.28
C LYS A 72 26.59 9.36 -12.70
N ASP A 73 27.84 8.96 -12.86
CA ASP A 73 28.49 8.83 -14.17
C ASP A 73 27.74 7.89 -15.13
N PHE A 74 27.12 6.84 -14.58
CA PHE A 74 26.34 5.89 -15.37
C PHE A 74 24.95 6.41 -15.71
N VAL A 75 24.31 7.17 -14.82
CA VAL A 75 23.08 7.92 -15.15
C VAL A 75 23.33 8.89 -16.31
N ASP A 76 24.42 9.66 -16.23
CA ASP A 76 24.81 10.61 -17.29
C ASP A 76 25.02 9.88 -18.64
N LYS A 77 25.70 8.73 -18.61
CA LYS A 77 25.86 7.86 -19.79
C LYS A 77 24.51 7.38 -20.33
N MET A 78 23.62 6.88 -19.47
CA MET A 78 22.31 6.35 -19.87
C MET A 78 21.41 7.43 -20.48
N ASN A 79 21.51 8.68 -20.03
CA ASN A 79 20.76 9.82 -20.58
C ASN A 79 21.24 10.22 -21.98
N LEU A 80 22.52 10.03 -22.29
CA LEU A 80 23.10 10.36 -23.60
C LEU A 80 22.83 9.29 -24.67
N GLU A 81 22.54 8.05 -24.26
CA GLU A 81 22.29 6.94 -25.18
C GLU A 81 20.79 6.77 -25.47
N ILE A 82 20.42 6.78 -26.75
CA ILE A 82 19.04 6.61 -27.21
C ILE A 82 18.71 5.12 -27.26
N PHE A 83 17.66 4.72 -26.54
CA PHE A 83 17.11 3.37 -26.54
C PHE A 83 16.17 3.16 -27.74
N GLU A 84 15.23 4.08 -27.95
CA GLU A 84 14.32 4.05 -29.09
C GLU A 84 13.86 5.45 -29.50
N LYS A 85 13.35 5.59 -30.73
CA LYS A 85 12.60 6.78 -31.16
C LYS A 85 11.11 6.47 -31.15
N ARG A 86 10.39 7.01 -30.18
CA ARG A 86 8.97 6.74 -29.99
C ARG A 86 8.12 7.74 -30.77
N LYS A 87 7.20 7.24 -31.59
CA LYS A 87 6.24 8.07 -32.33
C LYS A 87 5.14 8.54 -31.39
N LEU A 88 4.87 9.84 -31.38
CA LEU A 88 3.74 10.44 -30.67
C LEU A 88 2.48 10.45 -31.55
N PRO A 89 1.28 10.47 -30.96
CA PRO A 89 0.02 10.62 -31.69
C PRO A 89 -0.22 12.08 -32.12
N ILE A 90 0.85 12.78 -32.55
CA ILE A 90 0.86 14.17 -33.02
C ILE A 90 1.64 14.17 -34.33
N PHE A 91 1.15 14.89 -35.33
CA PHE A 91 1.72 14.91 -36.68
C PHE A 91 2.08 16.35 -37.09
N GLU A 92 3.24 16.52 -37.71
CA GLU A 92 3.63 17.75 -38.40
C GLU A 92 3.55 17.49 -39.91
N GLY A 93 2.41 17.84 -40.51
CA GLY A 93 2.09 17.44 -41.89
C GLY A 93 1.77 15.93 -41.95
N ASP A 94 2.47 15.20 -42.82
CA ASP A 94 2.29 13.75 -43.02
C ASP A 94 3.22 12.90 -42.13
N GLU A 95 4.13 13.51 -41.37
CA GLU A 95 5.09 12.78 -40.52
C GLU A 95 4.71 12.85 -39.03
N PRO A 96 4.77 11.72 -38.30
CA PRO A 96 4.54 11.71 -36.86
C PRO A 96 5.73 12.31 -36.12
N VAL A 97 5.44 13.19 -35.16
CA VAL A 97 6.43 13.74 -34.24
C VAL A 97 7.03 12.58 -33.44
N CYS A 98 8.36 12.51 -33.38
CA CYS A 98 9.09 11.48 -32.65
C CYS A 98 9.79 12.09 -31.45
N VAL A 99 9.86 11.33 -30.36
CA VAL A 99 10.67 11.64 -29.18
C VAL A 99 11.73 10.57 -28.99
N ASP A 100 12.95 11.00 -28.69
CA ASP A 100 14.04 10.11 -28.34
C ASP A 100 13.84 9.65 -26.89
N VAL A 101 13.76 8.35 -26.68
CA VAL A 101 13.66 7.72 -25.35
C VAL A 101 15.06 7.25 -24.99
N SER A 102 15.60 7.73 -23.87
CA SER A 102 16.94 7.33 -23.42
C SER A 102 16.94 5.94 -22.76
N TYR A 103 18.12 5.36 -22.59
CA TYR A 103 18.26 4.14 -21.77
C TYR A 103 17.85 4.38 -20.31
N PHE A 104 18.02 5.60 -19.81
CA PHE A 104 17.61 5.96 -18.45
C PHE A 104 16.08 6.03 -18.31
N ASP A 105 15.38 6.58 -19.30
CA ASP A 105 13.91 6.58 -19.35
C ASP A 105 13.36 5.15 -19.40
N GLN A 106 14.00 4.28 -20.17
CA GLN A 106 13.63 2.87 -20.21
C GLN A 106 13.88 2.18 -18.87
N LEU A 107 14.97 2.49 -18.15
CA LEU A 107 15.22 1.96 -16.82
C LEU A 107 14.12 2.37 -15.84
N LYS A 108 13.74 3.65 -15.81
CA LYS A 108 12.64 4.15 -14.99
C LYS A 108 11.34 3.43 -15.32
N TYR A 109 11.01 3.32 -16.60
CA TYR A 109 9.83 2.60 -17.05
C TYR A 109 9.82 1.15 -16.56
N LEU A 110 10.93 0.42 -16.68
CA LEU A 110 11.02 -0.96 -16.18
C LEU A 110 10.78 -1.05 -14.67
N ILE A 111 11.40 -0.18 -13.89
CA ILE A 111 11.24 -0.18 -12.42
C ILE A 111 9.80 0.13 -12.02
N GLU A 112 9.12 0.99 -12.76
CA GLU A 112 7.74 1.39 -12.51
C GLU A 112 6.70 0.40 -13.04
N THR A 113 7.05 -0.45 -14.01
CA THR A 113 6.10 -1.36 -14.66
C THR A 113 6.29 -2.82 -14.29
N VAL A 114 7.49 -3.23 -13.87
CA VAL A 114 7.71 -4.57 -13.31
C VAL A 114 7.04 -4.64 -11.95
N PHE A 115 5.82 -5.15 -11.96
CA PHE A 115 5.04 -5.44 -10.78
C PHE A 115 5.43 -6.82 -10.23
N ASP A 116 5.28 -7.01 -8.92
CA ASP A 116 5.51 -8.33 -8.36
C ASP A 116 4.32 -9.24 -8.55
N VAL A 117 4.57 -10.18 -9.43
CA VAL A 117 3.72 -11.26 -9.84
C VAL A 117 4.31 -12.51 -9.21
N MET A 118 3.65 -13.06 -8.21
CA MET A 118 4.07 -14.34 -7.65
C MET A 118 5.50 -14.40 -7.11
N GLU A 119 5.98 -13.34 -6.45
CA GLU A 119 7.35 -13.22 -5.92
C GLU A 119 8.46 -13.22 -6.99
N LEU A 120 8.07 -13.28 -8.27
CA LEU A 120 8.97 -13.23 -9.40
C LEU A 120 9.31 -11.80 -9.80
N GLY A 121 8.68 -10.80 -9.18
CA GLY A 121 8.92 -9.39 -9.46
C GLY A 121 10.36 -8.98 -9.21
N GLU A 122 10.96 -9.40 -8.09
CA GLU A 122 12.37 -9.11 -7.81
C GLU A 122 13.32 -9.81 -8.81
N PRO A 123 13.24 -11.14 -9.03
CA PRO A 123 14.08 -11.81 -10.04
C PRO A 123 13.87 -11.29 -11.47
N GLU A 124 12.64 -10.99 -11.87
CA GLU A 124 12.35 -10.46 -13.21
C GLU A 124 12.82 -9.02 -13.35
N LEU A 125 12.68 -8.18 -12.30
CA LEU A 125 13.23 -6.82 -12.29
C LEU A 125 14.76 -6.86 -12.43
N VAL A 126 15.44 -7.70 -11.64
CA VAL A 126 16.89 -7.91 -11.74
C VAL A 126 17.26 -8.36 -13.15
N LYS A 127 16.54 -9.32 -13.72
CA LYS A 127 16.79 -9.84 -15.07
C LYS A 127 16.59 -8.78 -16.16
N GLN A 128 15.53 -7.98 -16.09
CA GLN A 128 15.26 -6.93 -17.08
C GLN A 128 16.23 -5.77 -16.98
N ILE A 129 16.54 -5.31 -15.76
CA ILE A 129 17.58 -4.29 -15.52
C ILE A 129 18.92 -4.82 -16.05
N THR A 130 19.28 -6.05 -15.71
CA THR A 130 20.50 -6.69 -16.21
C THR A 130 20.53 -6.75 -17.74
N GLY A 131 19.41 -7.09 -18.38
CA GLY A 131 19.30 -7.11 -19.84
C GLY A 131 19.48 -5.73 -20.46
N LEU A 132 18.93 -4.69 -19.83
CA LEU A 132 19.05 -3.31 -20.26
C LEU A 132 20.48 -2.78 -20.10
N THR A 133 21.05 -2.87 -18.90
CA THR A 133 22.37 -2.29 -18.57
C THR A 133 23.51 -3.06 -19.25
N ARG A 134 23.35 -4.36 -19.53
CA ARG A 134 24.37 -5.15 -20.24
C ARG A 134 24.61 -4.64 -21.64
N LYS A 135 23.60 -4.07 -22.30
CA LYS A 135 23.78 -3.40 -23.62
C LYS A 135 24.72 -2.20 -23.53
N LEU A 136 24.87 -1.61 -22.34
CA LEU A 136 25.77 -0.51 -22.02
C LEU A 136 27.10 -0.98 -21.40
N GLY A 137 27.34 -2.30 -21.36
CA GLY A 137 28.55 -2.91 -20.81
C GLY A 137 28.56 -3.14 -19.30
N VAL A 138 27.41 -3.00 -18.63
CA VAL A 138 27.30 -3.14 -17.16
C VAL A 138 26.39 -4.30 -16.78
N VAL A 139 26.87 -5.18 -15.89
CA VAL A 139 26.03 -6.17 -15.22
C VAL A 139 25.78 -5.67 -13.80
N PRO A 140 24.52 -5.48 -13.37
CA PRO A 140 24.20 -5.03 -12.02
C PRO A 140 24.69 -6.01 -10.96
N GLU A 141 25.04 -5.48 -9.79
CA GLU A 141 25.33 -6.29 -8.61
C GLU A 141 24.06 -6.44 -7.78
N GLU A 142 23.61 -7.68 -7.58
CA GLU A 142 22.50 -8.00 -6.70
C GLU A 142 23.02 -8.34 -5.29
N ILE A 143 22.50 -7.63 -4.29
CA ILE A 143 22.89 -7.80 -2.88
C ILE A 143 21.63 -8.02 -2.04
N GLU A 144 21.53 -9.18 -1.43
CA GLU A 144 20.43 -9.51 -0.53
C GLU A 144 20.71 -8.99 0.89
N LEU A 145 19.80 -8.17 1.42
CA LEU A 145 19.85 -7.70 2.80
C LEU A 145 19.01 -8.57 3.71
N ILE A 146 19.66 -9.30 4.61
CA ILE A 146 18.99 -10.16 5.60
C ILE A 146 19.07 -9.56 7.01
N ALA A 147 18.24 -10.08 7.91
CA ALA A 147 18.28 -9.81 9.36
C ALA A 147 17.62 -10.97 10.10
N SER A 148 17.88 -11.09 11.41
CA SER A 148 17.18 -12.04 12.27
C SER A 148 15.67 -11.74 12.35
N ASP A 149 14.86 -12.79 12.55
CA ASP A 149 13.39 -12.67 12.59
C ASP A 149 12.90 -11.73 13.71
N GLU A 150 13.51 -11.80 14.89
CA GLU A 150 13.20 -10.93 16.02
C GLU A 150 13.42 -9.44 15.67
N GLU A 151 14.51 -9.15 14.96
CA GLU A 151 14.88 -7.80 14.57
C GLU A 151 14.00 -7.29 13.43
N LEU A 152 13.60 -8.16 12.50
CA LEU A 152 12.60 -7.84 11.47
C LEU A 152 11.25 -7.46 12.07
N VAL A 153 10.78 -8.19 13.09
CA VAL A 153 9.51 -7.90 13.81
C VAL A 153 9.60 -6.57 14.54
N LYS A 154 10.66 -6.36 15.32
CA LYS A 154 10.89 -5.11 16.04
C LYS A 154 10.90 -3.90 15.11
N ARG A 155 11.65 -3.98 14.00
CA ARG A 155 11.73 -2.91 12.99
C ARG A 155 10.39 -2.66 12.30
N ARG A 156 9.53 -3.68 12.11
CA ARG A 156 8.17 -3.49 11.58
C ARG A 156 7.29 -2.66 12.51
N LEU A 157 7.35 -2.90 13.81
CA LEU A 157 6.52 -2.21 14.80
C LEU A 157 6.92 -0.74 14.99
N SER A 158 8.22 -0.43 14.87
CA SER A 158 8.75 0.93 15.07
C SER A 158 8.85 1.78 13.80
N ARG A 159 8.52 1.23 12.63
CA ARG A 159 8.76 1.83 11.30
C ARG A 159 8.05 3.17 11.05
N HIS A 160 6.94 3.43 11.75
CA HIS A 160 6.23 4.70 11.63
C HIS A 160 6.96 5.84 12.34
N LEU A 161 7.77 5.53 13.36
CA LEU A 161 8.47 6.52 14.18
C LEU A 161 9.64 7.18 13.43
N ASP A 162 10.25 6.48 12.47
CA ASP A 162 11.43 6.95 11.72
C ASP A 162 11.11 7.35 10.27
N ALA A 163 9.85 7.30 9.86
CA ALA A 163 9.41 7.57 8.49
C ALA A 163 9.70 9.03 8.06
N LYS A 164 9.46 9.98 8.96
CA LYS A 164 9.71 11.41 8.73
C LYS A 164 11.20 11.70 8.53
N GLU A 165 12.06 11.18 9.41
CA GLU A 165 13.51 11.35 9.33
C GLU A 165 14.07 10.76 8.03
N ARG A 166 13.58 9.57 7.64
CA ARG A 166 13.95 8.93 6.38
C ARG A 166 13.56 9.78 5.17
N LEU A 167 12.33 10.28 5.11
CA LEU A 167 11.87 11.13 4.01
C LEU A 167 12.65 12.45 3.96
N SER A 168 12.92 13.07 5.12
CA SER A 168 13.65 14.34 5.18
C SER A 168 15.08 14.17 4.68
N THR A 169 15.77 13.15 5.19
CA THR A 169 17.15 12.86 4.79
C THR A 169 17.24 12.62 3.29
N LEU A 170 16.29 11.87 2.73
CA LEU A 170 16.24 11.65 1.29
C LEU A 170 16.06 12.97 0.52
N LEU A 171 15.04 13.78 0.84
CA LEU A 171 14.77 15.02 0.10
C LEU A 171 15.94 16.01 0.17
N ASP A 172 16.60 16.10 1.33
CA ASP A 172 17.79 16.93 1.50
C ASP A 172 18.93 16.46 0.58
N ARG A 173 19.16 15.13 0.52
CA ARG A 173 20.18 14.51 -0.32
C ARG A 173 19.87 14.62 -1.82
N GLU A 174 18.60 14.46 -2.20
CA GLU A 174 18.13 14.68 -3.58
C GLU A 174 18.49 16.07 -4.06
N LYS A 175 18.18 17.09 -3.24
CA LYS A 175 18.49 18.49 -3.54
C LYS A 175 19.99 18.79 -3.52
N GLU A 176 20.70 18.32 -2.50
CA GLU A 176 22.13 18.58 -2.31
C GLU A 176 22.97 18.01 -3.47
N PHE A 177 22.65 16.79 -3.92
CA PHE A 177 23.48 16.06 -4.88
C PHE A 177 22.88 15.93 -6.28
N GLY A 178 21.63 16.38 -6.47
CA GLY A 178 20.90 16.24 -7.74
C GLY A 178 20.60 14.79 -8.07
N ILE A 179 20.09 14.04 -7.08
CA ILE A 179 19.79 12.61 -7.21
C ILE A 179 18.35 12.46 -7.71
N GLU A 180 18.15 11.67 -8.77
CA GLU A 180 16.82 11.33 -9.24
C GLU A 180 16.26 10.13 -8.46
N SER A 181 15.01 10.19 -8.03
CA SER A 181 14.45 9.11 -7.22
C SER A 181 12.96 8.90 -7.43
N ASN A 182 12.46 7.69 -7.20
CA ASN A 182 11.02 7.41 -7.10
C ASN A 182 10.71 6.75 -5.76
N LEU A 183 9.85 7.39 -4.97
CA LEU A 183 9.30 6.75 -3.78
C LEU A 183 7.83 6.53 -3.98
N TRP A 184 7.47 5.26 -3.90
CA TRP A 184 6.10 4.80 -4.02
C TRP A 184 5.48 4.53 -2.65
N GLY A 185 6.28 4.52 -1.57
CA GLY A 185 5.79 4.56 -0.21
C GLY A 185 6.89 4.46 0.85
N ILE A 186 7.08 5.51 1.65
CA ILE A 186 7.68 5.36 2.98
C ILE A 186 6.56 5.03 3.96
N GLN A 187 6.51 3.78 4.41
CA GLN A 187 5.57 3.36 5.45
C GLN A 187 5.69 4.28 6.67
N GLY A 188 4.63 5.07 6.93
CA GLY A 188 4.55 6.08 8.00
C GLY A 188 4.70 7.54 7.57
N ALA A 189 5.02 7.84 6.30
CA ALA A 189 5.11 9.22 5.79
C ALA A 189 3.82 9.65 5.08
N LYS A 190 3.56 10.97 5.04
CA LYS A 190 2.39 11.54 4.35
C LYS A 190 2.51 11.34 2.84
N ILE A 191 1.40 10.93 2.21
CA ILE A 191 1.34 10.76 0.76
C ILE A 191 1.61 12.09 0.04
N THR A 192 1.12 13.21 0.58
CA THR A 192 1.36 14.56 0.04
C THR A 192 2.84 14.93 0.03
N ASP A 193 3.59 14.54 1.04
CA ASP A 193 5.01 14.89 1.17
C ASP A 193 5.86 14.04 0.22
N ILE A 194 5.44 12.79 -0.03
CA ILE A 194 6.03 11.92 -1.05
C ILE A 194 5.77 12.47 -2.47
N ILE A 195 4.58 13.03 -2.73
CA ILE A 195 4.20 13.55 -4.06
C ILE A 195 4.81 14.93 -4.33
N ASN A 196 4.78 15.85 -3.37
CA ASN A 196 5.14 17.25 -3.60
C ASN A 196 6.65 17.49 -3.55
N ARG A 197 7.43 16.69 -2.80
CA ARG A 197 8.91 16.74 -2.74
C ARG A 197 9.54 18.10 -2.37
N GLU A 198 8.74 19.09 -1.98
CA GLU A 198 9.20 20.43 -1.60
C GLU A 198 9.74 20.48 -0.17
N GLY A 199 9.34 19.55 0.68
CA GLY A 199 9.81 19.36 2.05
C GLY A 199 9.00 18.28 2.79
N VAL A 200 9.44 17.90 3.98
CA VAL A 200 8.69 17.00 4.87
C VAL A 200 8.03 17.84 5.93
N ALA A 201 6.70 17.87 5.94
CA ALA A 201 5.99 18.53 7.00
C ALA A 201 6.00 17.63 8.24
N ASP A 202 6.18 18.24 9.41
CA ASP A 202 5.80 17.58 10.65
C ASP A 202 4.35 17.12 10.50
N TYR A 203 4.05 15.92 10.98
CA TYR A 203 2.69 15.68 11.39
C TYR A 203 2.42 16.70 12.50
N GLU A 204 1.52 17.65 12.24
CA GLU A 204 0.93 18.47 13.31
C GLU A 204 0.39 17.51 14.39
N GLU A 205 0.27 17.94 15.66
CA GLU A 205 -0.25 17.06 16.73
C GLU A 205 -1.65 16.49 16.41
N ASP A 206 -2.36 17.07 15.44
CA ASP A 206 -3.68 16.70 14.92
C ASP A 206 -3.66 15.96 13.56
N GLN A 207 -2.49 15.62 13.02
CA GLN A 207 -2.34 14.85 11.77
C GLN A 207 -1.70 13.49 12.05
N ILE A 208 -2.32 12.37 11.62
CA ILE A 208 -1.81 11.02 11.90
C ILE A 208 -1.97 10.08 10.68
N SER A 209 -0.98 9.22 10.46
CA SER A 209 -1.16 7.89 9.85
C SER A 209 -2.22 7.13 10.65
N ARG A 210 -3.35 6.75 10.01
CA ARG A 210 -4.57 6.33 10.71
C ARG A 210 -4.33 5.35 11.86
N SER A 211 -4.98 5.61 12.98
CA SER A 211 -4.84 5.00 14.30
C SER A 211 -6.22 4.94 14.99
N VAL A 212 -6.32 4.20 16.10
CA VAL A 212 -7.56 4.15 16.92
C VAL A 212 -8.06 5.51 17.42
N ARG A 213 -7.25 6.57 17.37
CA ARG A 213 -7.63 7.95 17.76
C ARG A 213 -8.34 8.73 16.65
N ASP A 214 -8.38 8.19 15.43
CA ASP A 214 -9.03 8.78 14.26
C ASP A 214 -10.54 8.52 14.22
N PHE A 215 -11.03 7.66 15.11
CA PHE A 215 -12.45 7.41 15.33
C PHE A 215 -13.02 8.40 16.35
N ASP A 216 -14.31 8.70 16.23
CA ASP A 216 -15.07 9.51 17.18
C ASP A 216 -15.17 8.80 18.53
N ARG A 217 -15.42 7.48 18.48
CA ARG A 217 -15.36 6.59 19.65
C ARG A 217 -15.18 5.14 19.23
N ILE A 218 -14.82 4.32 20.22
CA ILE A 218 -14.67 2.87 20.11
C ILE A 218 -15.64 2.24 21.10
N ILE A 219 -16.42 1.27 20.63
CA ILE A 219 -17.36 0.50 21.42
C ILE A 219 -16.77 -0.90 21.61
N PRO A 220 -16.40 -1.28 22.84
CA PRO A 220 -15.88 -2.61 23.11
C PRO A 220 -16.90 -3.69 22.74
N THR A 221 -16.50 -4.64 21.91
CA THR A 221 -17.36 -5.74 21.42
C THR A 221 -17.25 -7.00 22.25
N LYS A 222 -16.55 -6.92 23.39
CA LYS A 222 -16.42 -8.03 24.32
C LYS A 222 -17.82 -8.42 24.81
N ASP A 223 -18.14 -9.70 24.64
CA ASP A 223 -19.42 -10.32 25.03
C ASP A 223 -20.63 -9.94 24.13
N MET A 224 -20.40 -9.25 23.00
CA MET A 224 -21.41 -8.99 21.96
C MET A 224 -21.41 -10.07 20.88
N ASP A 225 -22.58 -10.37 20.33
CA ASP A 225 -22.71 -11.11 19.08
C ASP A 225 -22.86 -10.17 17.86
N ILE A 226 -23.03 -10.75 16.66
CA ILE A 226 -23.17 -9.95 15.44
C ILE A 226 -24.47 -9.15 15.44
N ALA A 227 -25.56 -9.70 15.98
CA ALA A 227 -26.84 -9.00 16.05
C ALA A 227 -26.72 -7.77 16.96
N ASP A 228 -26.09 -7.91 18.13
CA ASP A 228 -25.80 -6.80 19.05
C ASP A 228 -25.00 -5.68 18.36
N CYS A 229 -24.00 -6.06 17.55
CA CYS A 229 -23.18 -5.10 16.82
C CYS A 229 -23.93 -4.40 15.69
N LEU A 230 -24.79 -5.13 14.97
CA LEU A 230 -25.65 -4.59 13.91
C LEU A 230 -26.69 -3.62 14.48
N ILE A 231 -27.33 -3.96 15.61
CA ILE A 231 -28.25 -3.06 16.33
C ILE A 231 -27.54 -1.73 16.64
N GLN A 232 -26.37 -1.79 17.25
CA GLN A 232 -25.62 -0.58 17.57
C GLN A 232 -25.21 0.21 16.33
N MET A 233 -24.79 -0.45 15.24
CA MET A 233 -24.49 0.26 13.99
C MET A 233 -25.72 0.98 13.41
N LEU A 234 -26.89 0.33 13.41
CA LEU A 234 -28.15 0.91 12.95
C LEU A 234 -28.58 2.09 13.82
N GLU A 235 -28.48 1.98 15.14
CA GLU A 235 -28.75 3.09 16.07
C GLU A 235 -27.83 4.28 15.82
N ILE A 236 -26.54 4.04 15.60
CA ILE A 236 -25.55 5.10 15.30
C ILE A 236 -25.88 5.76 13.97
N SER A 237 -26.23 4.97 12.96
CA SER A 237 -26.61 5.48 11.64
C SER A 237 -27.88 6.34 11.71
N ASN A 238 -28.93 5.84 12.36
CA ASN A 238 -30.23 6.53 12.46
C ASN A 238 -30.22 7.75 13.38
N ASN A 239 -29.54 7.66 14.53
CA ASN A 239 -29.58 8.72 15.55
C ASN A 239 -28.47 9.75 15.41
N GLU A 240 -27.31 9.35 14.87
CA GLU A 240 -26.12 10.21 14.80
C GLU A 240 -25.63 10.48 13.38
N ASN A 241 -26.14 9.76 12.37
CA ASN A 241 -25.71 9.89 10.97
C ASN A 241 -24.19 9.77 10.79
N LYS A 242 -23.59 8.77 11.46
CA LYS A 242 -22.15 8.48 11.43
C LYS A 242 -21.88 7.12 10.83
N GLU A 243 -20.79 7.03 10.08
CA GLU A 243 -20.26 5.73 9.64
C GLU A 243 -19.74 4.96 10.87
N SER A 244 -20.02 3.67 10.95
CA SER A 244 -19.42 2.76 11.93
C SER A 244 -19.14 1.39 11.32
N GLY A 245 -18.25 0.62 11.90
CA GLY A 245 -17.95 -0.73 11.41
C GLY A 245 -17.08 -1.57 12.34
N PHE A 246 -17.02 -2.86 12.04
CA PHE A 246 -16.26 -3.86 12.80
C PHE A 246 -15.80 -5.01 11.90
N LEU A 247 -14.95 -5.88 12.44
CA LEU A 247 -14.39 -7.03 11.76
C LEU A 247 -14.91 -8.34 12.33
N VAL A 248 -15.29 -9.25 11.44
CA VAL A 248 -15.71 -10.61 11.75
C VAL A 248 -14.75 -11.59 11.11
N LEU A 249 -14.37 -12.63 11.84
CA LEU A 249 -13.64 -13.78 11.33
C LEU A 249 -14.59 -14.98 11.28
N HIS A 250 -14.76 -15.53 10.09
CA HIS A 250 -15.49 -16.77 9.84
C HIS A 250 -14.51 -17.94 9.88
N THR A 251 -14.57 -18.79 10.89
CA THR A 251 -13.66 -19.94 11.01
C THR A 251 -14.16 -21.14 10.19
N ASP A 252 -13.25 -22.07 9.88
CA ASP A 252 -13.54 -23.21 8.98
C ASP A 252 -14.54 -24.23 9.58
N ASP A 253 -14.76 -24.18 10.89
CA ASP A 253 -15.78 -24.93 11.62
C ASP A 253 -17.17 -24.26 11.63
N GLY A 254 -17.30 -23.10 10.97
CA GLY A 254 -18.55 -22.35 10.82
C GLY A 254 -18.86 -21.40 11.98
N GLU A 255 -17.92 -21.17 12.90
CA GLU A 255 -18.10 -20.16 13.94
C GLU A 255 -17.80 -18.75 13.40
N GLU A 256 -18.60 -17.79 13.84
CA GLU A 256 -18.41 -16.37 13.53
C GLU A 256 -17.88 -15.67 14.77
N LYS A 257 -16.73 -15.01 14.63
CA LYS A 257 -16.08 -14.34 15.75
C LYS A 257 -15.76 -12.89 15.44
N ILE A 258 -16.24 -11.99 16.28
CA ILE A 258 -15.86 -10.59 16.24
C ILE A 258 -14.39 -10.45 16.68
N VAL A 259 -13.58 -9.82 15.84
CA VAL A 259 -12.11 -9.70 16.04
C VAL A 259 -11.62 -8.26 16.15
N SER A 260 -12.52 -7.29 16.13
CA SER A 260 -12.25 -5.88 16.45
C SER A 260 -13.33 -5.31 17.35
N ASP A 261 -13.01 -4.21 18.02
CA ASP A 261 -14.04 -3.32 18.56
C ASP A 261 -14.81 -2.67 17.40
N LEU A 262 -16.03 -2.21 17.68
CA LEU A 262 -16.81 -1.41 16.74
C LEU A 262 -16.28 0.02 16.81
N VAL A 263 -15.89 0.55 15.65
CA VAL A 263 -15.34 1.90 15.54
C VAL A 263 -16.34 2.82 14.88
N VAL A 264 -16.47 4.04 15.42
CA VAL A 264 -17.38 5.06 14.89
C VAL A 264 -16.55 6.17 14.24
N GLY A 265 -16.78 6.44 12.96
CA GLY A 265 -16.07 7.46 12.20
C GLY A 265 -16.45 8.88 12.62
N LYS A 266 -15.51 9.81 12.42
CA LYS A 266 -15.80 11.24 12.49
C LYS A 266 -16.44 11.71 11.19
N ASN A 267 -17.34 12.69 11.26
CA ASN A 267 -18.05 13.28 10.11
C ASN A 267 -17.13 13.79 8.98
N THR A 268 -15.84 13.99 9.24
CA THR A 268 -14.87 14.57 8.32
C THR A 268 -13.96 13.56 7.60
N ASN A 269 -13.97 12.25 7.94
CA ASN A 269 -12.89 11.33 7.52
C ASN A 269 -13.30 9.84 7.35
N SER A 270 -14.41 9.54 6.68
CA SER A 270 -14.88 8.15 6.59
C SER A 270 -14.23 7.36 5.43
N LEU A 271 -13.44 6.34 5.81
CA LEU A 271 -12.98 5.19 5.01
C LEU A 271 -12.78 4.02 6.01
N ILE A 272 -13.82 3.73 6.81
CA ILE A 272 -13.71 2.78 7.94
C ILE A 272 -13.32 1.39 7.46
N GLY A 273 -13.82 0.94 6.30
CA GLY A 273 -13.49 -0.37 5.75
C GLY A 273 -11.99 -0.59 5.52
N VAL A 274 -11.33 0.34 4.80
CA VAL A 274 -9.87 0.28 4.57
C VAL A 274 -9.10 0.46 5.88
N THR A 275 -9.57 1.33 6.77
CA THR A 275 -8.91 1.64 8.04
C THR A 275 -8.92 0.44 9.00
N LEU A 276 -10.03 -0.29 9.07
CA LEU A 276 -10.15 -1.50 9.90
C LEU A 276 -9.20 -2.59 9.44
N LEU A 277 -9.09 -2.79 8.12
CA LEU A 277 -8.16 -3.74 7.52
C LEU A 277 -6.69 -3.39 7.85
N GLU A 278 -6.34 -2.11 7.80
CA GLU A 278 -4.98 -1.61 8.07
C GLU A 278 -4.59 -1.66 9.55
N VAL A 279 -5.50 -1.29 10.45
CA VAL A 279 -5.23 -1.15 11.90
C VAL A 279 -5.27 -2.49 12.63
N TYR A 280 -6.25 -3.35 12.33
CA TYR A 280 -6.53 -4.53 13.16
C TYR A 280 -5.99 -5.84 12.62
N VAL A 281 -5.76 -5.92 11.31
CA VAL A 281 -5.46 -7.19 10.65
C VAL A 281 -4.08 -7.20 10.01
N GLY A 282 -3.56 -6.02 9.63
CA GLY A 282 -2.21 -5.90 9.09
C GLY A 282 -2.02 -6.80 7.88
N PHE A 283 -2.86 -6.59 6.86
CA PHE A 283 -2.87 -7.37 5.62
C PHE A 283 -1.46 -7.55 5.04
N ARG A 284 -1.07 -8.80 4.87
CA ARG A 284 0.14 -9.19 4.16
C ARG A 284 -0.30 -9.68 2.79
N GLN A 285 0.46 -9.32 1.77
CA GLN A 285 0.11 -9.72 0.41
C GLN A 285 0.31 -11.24 0.27
N ASP A 286 -0.73 -11.99 -0.11
CA ASP A 286 -0.59 -13.41 -0.46
C ASP A 286 -0.09 -13.47 -1.91
N ARG A 287 1.07 -14.10 -2.09
CA ARG A 287 1.84 -14.00 -3.31
C ARG A 287 1.41 -15.04 -4.36
N ALA A 288 0.46 -15.95 -4.10
CA ALA A 288 0.20 -17.05 -5.04
C ALA A 288 -0.76 -16.76 -6.23
N LEU A 289 -1.59 -15.69 -6.24
CA LEU A 289 -2.80 -15.68 -7.09
C LEU A 289 -3.14 -14.41 -7.90
N TYR A 290 -2.33 -13.34 -7.92
CA TYR A 290 -2.73 -12.03 -8.50
C TYR A 290 -4.05 -11.43 -7.98
N ARG A 291 -4.72 -12.12 -7.06
CA ARG A 291 -5.87 -11.69 -6.30
C ARG A 291 -5.48 -11.75 -4.83
N ALA A 292 -5.93 -10.72 -4.14
CA ALA A 292 -6.05 -10.65 -2.71
C ALA A 292 -4.81 -10.65 -1.80
N TYR A 293 -4.67 -9.61 -0.98
CA TYR A 293 -3.94 -9.70 0.28
C TYR A 293 -4.66 -10.70 1.19
N LYS A 294 -3.95 -11.65 1.83
CA LYS A 294 -4.57 -12.49 2.87
C LYS A 294 -4.10 -12.08 4.26
N HIS A 295 -5.01 -12.18 5.21
CA HIS A 295 -4.71 -12.00 6.62
C HIS A 295 -4.12 -13.28 7.22
N ALA A 296 -3.32 -13.13 8.29
CA ALA A 296 -2.65 -14.25 8.96
C ALA A 296 -3.59 -15.13 9.82
N LYS A 297 -4.87 -14.76 9.95
CA LYS A 297 -5.87 -15.53 10.69
C LYS A 297 -6.43 -16.64 9.78
N GLU A 298 -6.53 -17.86 10.29
CA GLU A 298 -7.26 -18.95 9.61
C GLU A 298 -8.76 -18.62 9.58
N GLY A 299 -9.41 -18.88 8.45
CA GLY A 299 -10.79 -18.48 8.18
C GLY A 299 -10.93 -17.35 7.15
N LYS A 300 -12.15 -16.84 6.97
CA LYS A 300 -12.48 -15.75 6.05
C LYS A 300 -12.81 -14.48 6.84
N LEU A 301 -12.14 -13.37 6.56
CA LEU A 301 -12.47 -12.10 7.20
C LEU A 301 -13.63 -11.41 6.47
N GLU A 302 -14.51 -10.81 7.26
CA GLU A 302 -15.55 -9.91 6.82
C GLU A 302 -15.36 -8.54 7.47
N VAL A 303 -15.51 -7.49 6.67
CA VAL A 303 -15.69 -6.11 7.11
C VAL A 303 -17.18 -5.80 7.01
N ILE A 304 -17.78 -5.43 8.13
CA ILE A 304 -19.16 -4.92 8.16
C ILE A 304 -19.07 -3.44 8.52
N HIS A 305 -19.61 -2.57 7.68
CA HIS A 305 -19.69 -1.14 7.97
C HIS A 305 -21.00 -0.52 7.44
N SER A 306 -21.39 0.63 7.98
CA SER A 306 -22.64 1.29 7.63
C SER A 306 -22.49 2.15 6.38
N TYR A 307 -23.55 2.27 5.58
CA TYR A 307 -23.64 3.21 4.47
C TYR A 307 -23.62 4.66 4.97
N THR A 308 -22.95 5.57 4.25
CA THR A 308 -23.01 7.02 4.54
C THR A 308 -23.03 7.78 3.21
N PRO A 309 -24.22 8.26 2.77
CA PRO A 309 -24.42 8.75 1.40
C PRO A 309 -23.40 9.80 0.96
N ASN A 310 -23.16 10.82 1.79
CA ASN A 310 -22.23 11.92 1.47
C ASN A 310 -20.81 11.46 1.10
N LEU A 311 -20.33 10.35 1.66
CA LEU A 311 -18.95 9.87 1.47
C LEU A 311 -18.84 8.92 0.28
N GLN A 312 -19.82 8.03 0.10
CA GLN A 312 -19.90 7.19 -1.10
C GLN A 312 -20.13 8.03 -2.37
N GLU A 313 -20.94 9.08 -2.29
CA GLU A 313 -21.17 10.03 -3.40
C GLU A 313 -19.90 10.81 -3.75
N MET A 314 -19.18 11.34 -2.76
CA MET A 314 -17.89 12.02 -2.99
C MET A 314 -16.84 11.08 -3.59
N ALA A 315 -16.75 9.83 -3.13
CA ALA A 315 -15.83 8.84 -3.67
C ALA A 315 -16.18 8.45 -5.12
N TYR A 316 -17.47 8.32 -5.43
CA TYR A 316 -17.96 8.03 -6.78
C TYR A 316 -17.63 9.18 -7.75
N LEU A 317 -17.89 10.43 -7.34
CA LEU A 317 -17.65 11.63 -8.15
C LEU A 317 -16.15 11.96 -8.33
N ALA A 318 -15.30 11.55 -7.38
CA ALA A 318 -13.85 11.76 -7.46
C ALA A 318 -13.14 10.82 -8.45
N ASN A 319 -13.82 9.78 -8.95
CA ASN A 319 -13.23 8.83 -9.91
C ASN A 319 -13.48 9.30 -11.36
N PRO A 320 -12.43 9.73 -12.10
CA PRO A 320 -12.58 10.31 -13.44
C PRO A 320 -12.96 9.26 -14.52
N PHE A 321 -12.97 7.98 -14.17
CA PHE A 321 -13.33 6.88 -15.07
C PHE A 321 -14.75 6.35 -14.86
N THR A 322 -15.47 6.85 -13.85
CA THR A 322 -16.84 6.43 -13.59
C THR A 322 -17.83 7.27 -14.41
N PRO A 323 -18.74 6.65 -15.18
CA PRO A 323 -19.77 7.41 -15.88
C PRO A 323 -20.68 8.14 -14.87
N PRO A 324 -21.20 9.34 -15.21
CA PRO A 324 -22.12 10.07 -14.34
C PRO A 324 -23.34 9.18 -14.01
N ALA A 325 -23.67 9.08 -12.73
CA ALA A 325 -24.80 8.26 -12.27
C ALA A 325 -26.12 8.86 -12.78
N GLU A 326 -26.96 8.06 -13.42
CA GLU A 326 -28.21 8.54 -14.03
C GLU A 326 -29.39 8.56 -13.04
N GLU A 327 -29.48 7.66 -12.05
CA GLU A 327 -30.66 7.63 -11.15
C GLU A 327 -30.36 7.35 -9.65
N ASP A 328 -29.35 6.56 -9.24
CA ASP A 328 -28.97 6.38 -7.82
C ASP A 328 -27.50 5.96 -7.67
N PHE A 329 -26.85 6.32 -6.56
CA PHE A 329 -25.49 5.88 -6.24
C PHE A 329 -25.49 4.47 -5.65
N PRO A 330 -24.56 3.58 -6.05
CA PRO A 330 -24.49 2.24 -5.50
C PRO A 330 -24.14 2.25 -4.00
N ILE A 331 -24.80 1.38 -3.23
CA ILE A 331 -24.60 1.23 -1.77
C ILE A 331 -23.14 0.85 -1.46
N MET A 332 -22.59 -0.14 -2.18
CA MET A 332 -21.16 -0.44 -2.14
C MET A 332 -20.38 0.56 -2.99
N SER A 333 -19.37 1.20 -2.40
CA SER A 333 -18.47 2.07 -3.16
C SER A 333 -17.53 1.27 -4.05
N THR A 334 -16.90 1.95 -5.02
CA THR A 334 -15.82 1.33 -5.82
C THR A 334 -14.64 0.89 -4.96
N ALA A 335 -14.43 1.51 -3.79
CA ALA A 335 -13.39 1.12 -2.85
C ALA A 335 -13.76 -0.18 -2.11
N ASP A 336 -15.04 -0.38 -1.79
CA ASP A 336 -15.54 -1.59 -1.12
C ASP A 336 -15.45 -2.80 -2.04
N ILE A 337 -15.86 -2.63 -3.31
CA ILE A 337 -15.76 -3.66 -4.35
C ILE A 337 -14.28 -3.99 -4.59
N ALA A 338 -13.44 -2.98 -4.77
CA ALA A 338 -12.01 -3.18 -4.95
C ALA A 338 -11.38 -3.83 -3.72
N ALA A 339 -11.81 -3.50 -2.50
CA ALA A 339 -11.30 -4.11 -1.28
C ALA A 339 -11.74 -5.58 -1.16
N ALA A 340 -13.00 -5.91 -1.41
CA ALA A 340 -13.48 -7.29 -1.40
C ALA A 340 -12.68 -8.17 -2.38
N GLU A 341 -12.50 -7.71 -3.62
CA GLU A 341 -11.73 -8.43 -4.64
C GLU A 341 -10.24 -8.52 -4.32
N ARG A 342 -9.68 -7.45 -3.72
CA ARG A 342 -8.25 -7.29 -3.49
C ARG A 342 -7.79 -7.69 -2.10
N PHE A 343 -8.67 -8.05 -1.16
CA PHE A 343 -8.27 -8.60 0.12
C PHE A 343 -8.90 -9.99 0.36
N ASP A 344 -9.68 -10.52 -0.61
CA ASP A 344 -10.43 -11.79 -0.50
C ASP A 344 -11.20 -11.86 0.82
N VAL A 345 -11.72 -10.69 1.19
CA VAL A 345 -12.56 -10.49 2.35
C VAL A 345 -13.98 -10.31 1.87
N ILE A 346 -14.92 -10.64 2.73
CA ILE A 346 -16.29 -10.18 2.53
C ILE A 346 -16.35 -8.71 2.96
N VAL A 347 -16.85 -7.84 2.10
CA VAL A 347 -17.29 -6.50 2.50
C VAL A 347 -18.81 -6.49 2.46
N SER A 348 -19.43 -6.09 3.56
CA SER A 348 -20.86 -5.96 3.75
C SER A 348 -21.17 -4.53 4.23
N VAL A 349 -22.10 -3.87 3.55
CA VAL A 349 -22.52 -2.49 3.80
C VAL A 349 -23.99 -2.50 4.22
N ILE A 350 -24.29 -1.84 5.33
CA ILE A 350 -25.64 -1.81 5.93
C ILE A 350 -26.20 -0.39 5.87
N GLU A 351 -27.34 -0.21 5.23
CA GLU A 351 -28.06 1.07 5.23
C GLU A 351 -28.79 1.31 6.55
N ALA A 352 -29.18 2.57 6.80
CA ALA A 352 -29.84 2.97 8.03
C ALA A 352 -31.21 2.30 8.24
N ASP A 353 -31.88 1.91 7.16
CA ASP A 353 -33.16 1.20 7.15
C ASP A 353 -33.00 -0.33 7.24
N GLY A 354 -31.77 -0.82 7.36
CA GLY A 354 -31.48 -2.26 7.47
C GLY A 354 -31.29 -2.97 6.14
N ASN A 355 -31.35 -2.28 4.99
CA ASN A 355 -30.97 -2.88 3.71
C ASN A 355 -29.49 -3.28 3.73
N VAL A 356 -29.20 -4.44 3.13
CA VAL A 356 -27.85 -5.01 3.09
C VAL A 356 -27.36 -5.06 1.66
N GLU A 357 -26.12 -4.65 1.44
CA GLU A 357 -25.38 -5.04 0.25
C GLU A 357 -24.07 -5.73 0.62
N SER A 358 -23.72 -6.80 -0.08
CA SER A 358 -22.50 -7.55 0.23
C SER A 358 -21.85 -8.10 -1.02
N SER A 359 -20.52 -8.11 -1.01
CA SER A 359 -19.70 -8.85 -1.97
C SER A 359 -19.98 -10.36 -2.02
N SER A 360 -20.73 -10.90 -1.05
CA SER A 360 -21.18 -12.30 -1.00
C SER A 360 -22.72 -12.40 -0.96
N ASN A 361 -23.33 -12.93 -2.01
CA ASN A 361 -24.78 -13.14 -2.09
C ASN A 361 -25.34 -14.05 -0.98
N HIS A 362 -24.53 -14.98 -0.48
CA HIS A 362 -24.92 -15.82 0.66
C HIS A 362 -24.95 -15.00 1.94
N ARG A 363 -23.87 -14.25 2.18
CA ARG A 363 -23.74 -13.45 3.39
C ARG A 363 -24.78 -12.33 3.46
N LYS A 364 -25.11 -11.75 2.30
CA LYS A 364 -26.23 -10.81 2.16
C LYS A 364 -27.52 -11.36 2.77
N LYS A 365 -27.92 -12.58 2.39
CA LYS A 365 -29.16 -13.21 2.89
C LYS A 365 -29.12 -13.51 4.38
N GLU A 366 -27.98 -13.98 4.88
CA GLU A 366 -27.82 -14.24 6.33
C GLU A 366 -27.96 -12.97 7.15
N LEU A 367 -27.32 -11.87 6.70
CA LEU A 367 -27.44 -10.57 7.35
C LEU A 367 -28.86 -10.01 7.23
N GLU A 368 -29.52 -10.16 6.07
CA GLU A 368 -30.94 -9.81 5.91
C GLU A 368 -31.83 -10.59 6.88
N GLU A 369 -31.58 -11.89 7.09
CA GLU A 369 -32.32 -12.71 8.05
C GLU A 369 -32.07 -12.27 9.50
N ILE A 370 -30.81 -12.02 9.88
CA ILE A 370 -30.45 -11.50 11.21
C ILE A 370 -31.13 -10.14 11.46
N ILE A 371 -31.05 -9.21 10.51
CA ILE A 371 -31.66 -7.89 10.61
C ILE A 371 -33.19 -7.99 10.65
N SER A 372 -33.79 -8.87 9.85
CA SER A 372 -35.24 -9.10 9.93
C SER A 372 -35.67 -9.64 11.30
N GLY A 373 -34.86 -10.51 11.91
CA GLY A 373 -35.07 -11.00 13.27
C GLY A 373 -34.96 -9.92 14.34
N ILE A 374 -34.06 -8.95 14.15
CA ILE A 374 -33.92 -7.75 14.99
C ILE A 374 -35.18 -6.88 14.90
N VAL A 375 -35.62 -6.56 13.67
CA VAL A 375 -36.80 -5.70 13.43
C VAL A 375 -38.09 -6.34 13.96
N VAL A 376 -38.22 -7.67 13.90
CA VAL A 376 -39.39 -8.39 14.44
C VAL A 376 -39.43 -8.37 15.99
N LEU A 377 -38.27 -8.34 16.66
CA LEU A 377 -38.21 -8.24 18.13
C LEU A 377 -38.60 -6.84 18.64
N ASP A 378 -38.23 -5.78 17.92
CA ASP A 378 -38.67 -4.40 18.24
C ASP A 378 -40.19 -4.21 18.08
N ASP A 379 -40.83 -4.94 17.17
CA ASP A 379 -42.29 -4.91 16.99
C ASP A 379 -43.05 -5.76 18.04
N GLU A 380 -42.43 -6.78 18.63
CA GLU A 380 -43.02 -7.61 19.71
C GLU A 380 -42.82 -7.01 21.11
N ASP A 381 -41.71 -6.31 21.37
CA ASP A 381 -41.44 -5.58 22.63
C ASP A 381 -42.10 -4.18 22.67
N GLY A 382 -42.74 -3.76 21.58
CA GLY A 382 -43.50 -2.53 21.43
C GLY A 382 -45.00 -2.59 21.81
N GLN A 383 -45.44 -3.55 22.62
CA GLN A 383 -46.82 -3.60 23.17
C GLN A 383 -46.94 -3.16 24.64
#